data_AF-A0A953MDU1-F1
#
_entry.id   AF-A0A953MDU1-F1
#
_cell.length_a   1.000
_cell.length_b   1.000
_cell.length_c   1.000
_cell.angle_alpha   90.00
_cell.angle_beta   90.00
_cell.angle_gamma   90.00
#
_symmetry.space_group_name_H-M   'P 1'
#
loop_
_entity.id
_entity.type
_entity.pdbx_description
1 polymer ?
#
loop_
_entity_poly.entity_id
_entity_poly.type
_entity_poly.pdbx_seq_one_letter_code
_entity_poly.pdbx_strand_id
1 'polypeptide(L)'
;SDSTAIYLFEFDKKYICEYNYLRDRLDTLKSNNNVWVDWIDIDYNIDRNALVYSVFVGGDGGPNARLFLWDLTTNETELIYDQYRDLVSTPCAQTDYRFTCPKFSLDSRKIAFFGYPVTLNASGVYTNFLDSAYTHLYTICDDWGVKRDIQWLNNDTIIYVDDSRKRIYGFDITSPITTIKDEQLVVSKEISFSNYPNPFNNFTNFLITSPYKGTGEIHIYNILGERIGSPITAKIVIGEQTIPFIHNSKKKFVASGIYFAQFDLVSDSNEKFSKTIKILLTK
;
A
#
# COMPACT_ATOMS: atom_id res chain seq x y z
N SER A 1 3.69 16.66 -24.50
CA SER A 1 3.20 16.83 -25.89
C SER A 1 3.42 15.52 -26.62
N ASP A 2 2.68 15.20 -27.68
CA ASP A 2 2.90 13.95 -28.44
C ASP A 2 4.33 13.84 -29.02
N SER A 3 5.04 14.97 -29.09
CA SER A 3 6.42 15.06 -29.59
C SER A 3 7.53 14.84 -28.55
N THR A 4 7.18 14.51 -27.30
CA THR A 4 8.15 14.41 -26.20
C THR A 4 8.14 13.05 -25.52
N ALA A 5 9.34 12.53 -25.24
CA ALA A 5 9.55 11.35 -24.42
C ALA A 5 10.17 11.78 -23.09
N ILE A 6 9.65 11.27 -21.98
CA ILE A 6 10.23 11.46 -20.66
C ILE A 6 10.86 10.15 -20.21
N TYR A 7 12.12 10.19 -19.78
CA TYR A 7 12.85 9.01 -19.34
C TYR A 7 13.77 9.30 -18.17
N LEU A 8 14.08 8.25 -17.41
CA LEU A 8 15.08 8.26 -16.36
C LEU A 8 16.44 7.94 -16.99
N PHE A 9 17.38 8.88 -16.93
CA PHE A 9 18.74 8.73 -17.44
C PHE A 9 19.70 8.41 -16.29
N GLU A 10 20.51 7.35 -16.47
CA GLU A 10 21.47 6.87 -15.48
C GLU A 10 22.87 6.82 -16.11
N PHE A 11 23.77 7.68 -15.63
CA PHE A 11 25.20 7.67 -16.02
C PHE A 11 26.06 7.77 -14.75
N ASP A 12 26.38 8.98 -14.29
CA ASP A 12 27.04 9.22 -12.98
C ASP A 12 26.06 9.67 -11.88
N LYS A 13 24.90 10.19 -12.31
CA LYS A 13 23.78 10.63 -11.48
C LYS A 13 22.48 10.29 -12.21
N LYS A 14 21.38 10.27 -11.46
CA LYS A 14 20.04 10.03 -12.01
C LYS A 14 19.33 11.35 -12.31
N TYR A 15 18.84 11.46 -13.54
CA TYR A 15 18.10 12.60 -14.06
C TYR A 15 16.79 12.13 -14.66
N ILE A 16 15.70 12.87 -14.42
CA ILE A 16 14.52 12.78 -15.28
C ILE A 16 14.70 13.84 -16.37
N CYS A 17 14.68 13.39 -17.61
CA CYS A 17 14.86 14.22 -18.78
C CYS A 17 13.64 14.16 -19.69
N GLU A 18 13.36 15.27 -20.36
CA GLU A 18 12.44 15.36 -21.49
C GLU A 18 13.25 15.46 -22.78
N TYR A 19 13.00 14.58 -23.73
CA TYR A 19 13.55 14.66 -25.08
C TYR A 19 12.44 14.97 -26.08
N ASN A 20 12.59 16.09 -26.78
CA ASN A 20 11.73 16.46 -27.88
C ASN A 20 12.35 15.98 -29.20
N TYR A 21 11.74 14.99 -29.84
CA TYR A 21 12.31 14.37 -31.04
C TYR A 21 12.10 15.22 -32.32
N LEU A 22 11.16 16.17 -32.31
CA LEU A 22 10.97 17.10 -33.45
C LEU A 22 11.99 18.24 -33.45
N ARG A 23 12.43 18.66 -32.26
CA ARG A 23 13.40 19.74 -32.07
C ARG A 23 14.81 19.24 -31.79
N ASP A 24 14.99 17.91 -31.67
CA ASP A 24 16.22 17.27 -31.25
C ASP A 24 16.82 17.93 -29.99
N ARG A 25 15.98 18.15 -28.99
CA ARG A 25 16.33 18.89 -27.77
C ARG A 25 16.14 18.00 -26.54
N LEU A 26 17.18 17.95 -25.71
CA LEU A 26 17.16 17.30 -24.41
C LEU A 26 17.13 18.35 -23.29
N ASP A 27 16.13 18.27 -22.43
CA ASP A 27 15.97 19.13 -21.26
C ASP A 27 15.96 18.30 -19.98
N THR A 28 16.71 18.74 -18.96
CA THR A 28 16.68 18.11 -17.63
C THR A 28 15.51 18.68 -16.84
N LEU A 29 14.54 17.84 -16.50
CA LEU A 29 13.38 18.23 -15.71
C LEU A 29 13.68 18.18 -14.20
N LYS A 30 14.37 17.13 -13.75
CA LYS A 30 14.68 16.94 -12.33
C LYS A 30 16.02 16.23 -12.18
N SER A 31 16.82 16.67 -11.22
CA SER A 31 18.10 16.05 -10.88
C SER A 31 18.12 15.67 -9.40
N ASN A 32 18.81 14.58 -9.08
CA ASN A 32 19.04 14.17 -7.70
C ASN A 32 20.55 14.11 -7.43
N ASN A 33 21.00 14.94 -6.48
CA ASN A 33 22.39 14.97 -6.03
C ASN A 33 22.60 14.21 -4.71
N ASN A 34 21.53 13.65 -4.13
CA ASN A 34 21.62 12.92 -2.87
C ASN A 34 22.04 11.48 -3.14
N VAL A 35 23.28 11.13 -2.75
CA VAL A 35 23.87 9.79 -2.90
C VAL A 35 23.12 8.70 -2.13
N TRP A 36 22.30 9.08 -1.15
CA TRP A 36 21.47 8.16 -0.38
C TRP A 36 20.11 7.90 -1.02
N VAL A 37 19.77 8.56 -2.13
CA VAL A 37 18.48 8.41 -2.79
C VAL A 37 18.72 7.88 -4.20
N ASP A 38 18.35 6.62 -4.41
CA ASP A 38 18.42 5.95 -5.71
C ASP A 38 17.05 6.06 -6.39
N TRP A 39 16.99 6.57 -7.62
CA TRP A 39 15.73 6.62 -8.39
C TRP A 39 15.59 5.33 -9.18
N ILE A 40 14.49 4.63 -9.02
CA ILE A 40 14.39 3.25 -9.49
C ILE A 40 13.71 3.18 -10.85
N ASP A 41 12.53 3.76 -10.97
CA ASP A 41 11.72 3.66 -12.18
C ASP A 41 10.67 4.77 -12.24
N ILE A 42 10.17 5.07 -13.44
CA ILE A 42 9.23 6.16 -13.70
C ILE A 42 8.12 5.78 -14.68
N ASP A 43 7.04 6.54 -14.66
CA ASP A 43 6.04 6.55 -15.74
C ASP A 43 5.46 7.96 -15.88
N TYR A 44 5.21 8.37 -17.11
CA TYR A 44 4.64 9.69 -17.43
C TYR A 44 3.24 9.54 -17.98
N ASN A 45 2.31 10.30 -17.42
CA ASN A 45 0.94 10.39 -17.89
C ASN A 45 0.71 11.72 -18.61
N ILE A 46 0.42 11.64 -19.90
CA ILE A 46 0.22 12.82 -20.76
C ILE A 46 -1.07 13.58 -20.41
N ASP A 47 -2.15 12.88 -20.07
CA ASP A 47 -3.46 13.48 -19.81
C ASP A 47 -3.46 14.30 -18.51
N ARG A 48 -2.77 13.81 -17.49
CA ARG A 48 -2.54 14.53 -16.22
C ARG A 48 -1.38 15.51 -16.28
N ASN A 49 -0.53 15.40 -17.30
CA ASN A 49 0.78 16.04 -17.31
C ASN A 49 1.53 15.82 -15.98
N ALA A 50 1.60 14.56 -15.55
CA ALA A 50 2.18 14.17 -14.27
C ALA A 50 3.07 12.94 -14.42
N LEU A 51 4.06 12.83 -13.54
CA LEU A 51 5.03 11.76 -13.52
C LEU A 51 4.97 11.03 -12.19
N VAL A 52 4.87 9.70 -12.24
CA VAL A 52 5.11 8.86 -11.07
C VAL A 52 6.54 8.37 -11.10
N TYR A 53 7.22 8.43 -9.96
CA TYR A 53 8.56 7.88 -9.83
C TYR A 53 8.75 7.18 -8.49
N SER A 54 9.53 6.12 -8.54
CA SER A 54 9.92 5.35 -7.37
C SER A 54 11.35 5.69 -6.97
N VAL A 55 11.59 5.74 -5.67
CA VAL A 55 12.93 5.93 -5.12
C VAL A 55 13.19 4.91 -4.01
N PHE A 56 14.45 4.60 -3.84
CA PHE A 56 14.99 3.83 -2.73
C PHE A 56 15.93 4.72 -1.94
N VAL A 57 15.60 4.94 -0.67
CA VAL A 57 16.40 5.78 0.24
C VAL A 57 17.23 4.87 1.12
N GLY A 58 18.56 4.95 1.01
CA GLY A 58 19.51 4.34 1.93
C GLY A 58 19.89 5.27 3.09
N GLY A 59 20.63 4.73 4.08
CA GLY A 59 21.20 5.50 5.20
C GLY A 59 20.86 4.91 6.58
N ASP A 60 21.20 5.66 7.64
CA ASP A 60 21.13 5.23 9.06
C ASP A 60 19.71 4.87 9.54
N GLY A 61 18.67 5.28 8.81
CA GLY A 61 17.26 4.95 9.08
C GLY A 61 16.78 3.63 8.47
N GLY A 62 17.64 2.89 7.79
CA GLY A 62 17.28 1.67 7.05
C GLY A 62 16.76 1.95 5.64
N PRO A 63 16.78 0.93 4.77
CA PRO A 63 16.39 1.05 3.37
C PRO A 63 14.88 1.25 3.22
N ASN A 64 14.47 2.36 2.60
CA ASN A 64 13.05 2.72 2.45
C ASN A 64 12.67 2.95 0.99
N ALA A 65 11.76 2.14 0.46
CA ALA A 65 11.13 2.38 -0.83
C ALA A 65 9.97 3.39 -0.73
N ARG A 66 9.93 4.35 -1.65
CA ARG A 66 8.86 5.36 -1.74
C ARG A 66 8.41 5.55 -3.18
N LEU A 67 7.13 5.85 -3.35
CA LEU A 67 6.51 6.20 -4.61
C LEU A 67 5.97 7.63 -4.52
N PHE A 68 6.33 8.46 -5.49
CA PHE A 68 5.97 9.86 -5.57
C PHE A 68 5.19 10.16 -6.84
N LEU A 69 4.21 11.05 -6.73
CA LEU A 69 3.54 11.68 -7.86
C LEU A 69 4.03 13.12 -7.99
N TRP A 70 4.45 13.52 -9.18
CA TRP A 70 4.89 14.87 -9.49
C TRP A 70 4.01 15.48 -10.58
N ASP A 71 3.27 16.52 -10.23
CA ASP A 71 2.50 17.31 -11.17
C ASP A 71 3.45 18.31 -11.87
N LEU A 72 3.61 18.21 -13.18
CA LEU A 72 4.51 19.07 -13.95
C LEU A 72 3.91 20.45 -14.22
N THR A 73 2.61 20.62 -14.01
CA THR A 73 1.89 21.89 -14.20
C THR A 73 2.04 22.77 -12.96
N THR A 74 1.80 22.21 -11.77
CA THR A 74 1.95 22.94 -10.49
C THR A 74 3.36 22.87 -9.93
N ASN A 75 4.17 21.93 -10.42
CA ASN A 75 5.49 21.58 -9.90
C ASN A 75 5.44 21.03 -8.45
N GLU A 76 4.29 20.51 -8.01
CA GLU A 76 4.12 19.92 -6.69
C GLU A 76 4.42 18.41 -6.70
N THR A 77 5.07 17.92 -5.64
CA THR A 77 5.39 16.50 -5.46
C THR A 77 4.68 15.94 -4.23
N GLU A 78 3.94 14.85 -4.41
CA GLU A 78 3.20 14.14 -3.36
C GLU A 78 3.81 12.74 -3.10
N LEU A 79 3.90 12.34 -1.83
CA LEU A 79 4.27 10.99 -1.42
C LEU A 79 3.02 10.08 -1.39
N ILE A 80 2.83 9.29 -2.43
CA ILE A 80 1.63 8.46 -2.61
C ILE A 80 1.76 7.06 -1.99
N TYR A 81 2.99 6.57 -1.75
CA TYR A 81 3.22 5.31 -1.03
C TYR A 81 4.59 5.28 -0.36
N ASP A 82 4.67 4.88 0.89
CA ASP A 82 5.91 4.68 1.65
C ASP A 82 5.90 3.29 2.29
N GLN A 83 7.00 2.55 2.10
CA GLN A 83 7.12 1.18 2.57
C GLN A 83 6.86 1.08 4.08
N TYR A 84 7.48 1.91 4.91
CA TYR A 84 7.34 1.79 6.37
C TYR A 84 6.03 2.35 6.90
N ARG A 85 5.47 3.36 6.22
CA ARG A 85 4.17 3.94 6.59
C ARG A 85 3.01 3.02 6.21
N ASP A 86 3.07 2.41 5.02
CA ASP A 86 1.90 1.85 4.36
C ASP A 86 1.98 0.31 4.18
N LEU A 87 3.18 -0.30 4.23
CA LEU A 87 3.35 -1.75 4.12
C LEU A 87 3.32 -2.41 5.51
N VAL A 88 2.12 -2.69 6.03
CA VAL A 88 1.97 -3.32 7.35
C VAL A 88 1.89 -4.84 7.22
N SER A 89 2.91 -5.55 7.73
CA SER A 89 2.91 -7.01 7.99
C SER A 89 2.73 -7.95 6.78
N THR A 90 3.25 -7.59 5.60
CA THR A 90 3.42 -8.58 4.53
C THR A 90 4.72 -9.36 4.72
N PRO A 91 4.83 -10.64 4.28
CA PRO A 91 6.10 -11.36 4.25
C PRO A 91 7.22 -10.60 3.51
N CYS A 92 6.86 -9.69 2.60
CA CYS A 92 7.78 -8.80 1.88
C CYS A 92 8.35 -7.63 2.70
N ALA A 93 7.72 -7.25 3.82
CA ALA A 93 8.01 -5.97 4.47
C ALA A 93 9.36 -5.94 5.22
N GLN A 94 10.02 -7.09 5.39
CA GLN A 94 11.20 -7.26 6.26
C GLN A 94 12.54 -7.25 5.52
N THR A 95 12.57 -6.93 4.22
CA THR A 95 13.80 -6.92 3.41
C THR A 95 14.00 -5.59 2.69
N ASP A 96 15.21 -5.34 2.18
CA ASP A 96 15.49 -4.28 1.21
C ASP A 96 14.49 -4.38 0.06
N TYR A 97 13.61 -3.38 -0.04
CA TYR A 97 12.47 -3.38 -0.94
C TYR A 97 12.65 -2.29 -1.99
N ARG A 98 12.18 -2.52 -3.21
CA ARG A 98 12.11 -1.50 -4.27
C ARG A 98 10.74 -1.53 -4.92
N PHE A 99 10.20 -0.36 -5.23
CA PHE A 99 9.06 -0.28 -6.14
C PHE A 99 9.58 -0.17 -7.56
N THR A 100 9.03 -0.96 -8.48
CA THR A 100 9.47 -1.00 -9.88
C THR A 100 8.28 -1.00 -10.83
N CYS A 101 8.53 -0.60 -12.07
CA CYS A 101 7.57 -0.53 -13.16
C CYS A 101 6.25 0.12 -12.77
N PRO A 102 6.24 1.35 -12.20
CA PRO A 102 4.99 2.04 -12.01
C PRO A 102 4.31 2.26 -13.38
N LYS A 103 2.99 2.15 -13.43
CA LYS A 103 2.19 2.35 -14.64
C LYS A 103 0.87 3.01 -14.33
N PHE A 104 0.64 4.16 -14.93
CA PHE A 104 -0.68 4.78 -14.92
C PHE A 104 -1.69 3.91 -15.66
N SER A 105 -2.89 3.82 -15.08
CA SER A 105 -4.08 3.30 -15.75
C SER A 105 -4.51 4.22 -16.90
N LEU A 106 -5.30 3.67 -17.83
CA LEU A 106 -5.78 4.40 -19.01
C LEU A 106 -6.69 5.58 -18.65
N ASP A 107 -7.49 5.47 -17.58
CA ASP A 107 -8.28 6.59 -17.04
C ASP A 107 -7.46 7.55 -16.18
N SER A 108 -6.16 7.27 -16.03
CA SER A 108 -5.20 8.02 -15.23
C SER A 108 -5.53 8.06 -13.73
N ARG A 109 -6.45 7.26 -13.19
CA ARG A 109 -6.87 7.37 -11.77
C ARG A 109 -6.17 6.41 -10.83
N LYS A 110 -5.42 5.47 -11.39
CA LYS A 110 -4.73 4.39 -10.68
C LYS A 110 -3.29 4.25 -11.17
N ILE A 111 -2.43 3.74 -10.30
CA ILE A 111 -1.05 3.40 -10.62
C ILE A 111 -0.79 1.96 -10.18
N ALA A 112 -0.48 1.08 -11.12
CA ALA A 112 -0.01 -0.27 -10.83
C ALA A 112 1.51 -0.29 -10.72
N PHE A 113 2.07 -1.09 -9.82
CA PHE A 113 3.53 -1.22 -9.67
C PHE A 113 3.88 -2.54 -8.99
N PHE A 114 5.13 -2.98 -9.12
CA PHE A 114 5.63 -4.10 -8.34
C PHE A 114 6.30 -3.63 -7.07
N GLY A 115 6.16 -4.41 -6.01
CA GLY A 115 7.08 -4.37 -4.87
C GLY A 115 8.03 -5.56 -4.94
N TYR A 116 9.30 -5.27 -5.24
CA TYR A 116 10.38 -6.23 -5.45
C TYR A 116 11.31 -6.24 -4.24
N PRO A 117 11.39 -7.34 -3.45
CA PRO A 117 12.45 -7.53 -2.48
C PRO A 117 13.76 -7.82 -3.23
N VAL A 118 14.83 -7.12 -2.86
CA VAL A 118 16.13 -7.22 -3.53
C VAL A 118 16.76 -8.61 -3.36
N THR A 119 16.48 -9.28 -2.24
CA THR A 119 17.14 -10.52 -1.83
C THR A 119 16.35 -11.80 -2.16
N LEU A 120 15.12 -11.69 -2.66
CA LEU A 120 14.25 -12.84 -2.94
C LEU A 120 13.54 -12.69 -4.30
N ASN A 121 13.31 -13.81 -4.99
CA ASN A 121 12.48 -13.85 -6.20
C ASN A 121 11.00 -13.79 -5.82
N ALA A 122 10.58 -12.67 -5.23
CA ALA A 122 9.21 -12.38 -4.87
C ALA A 122 8.84 -11.04 -5.51
N SER A 123 7.58 -10.84 -5.89
CA SER A 123 7.13 -9.52 -6.33
C SER A 123 5.64 -9.42 -6.09
N GLY A 124 5.21 -8.47 -5.26
CA GLY A 124 3.80 -8.17 -5.10
C GLY A 124 3.34 -7.22 -6.19
N VAL A 125 2.13 -7.42 -6.74
CA VAL A 125 1.48 -6.46 -7.63
C VAL A 125 0.61 -5.54 -6.78
N TYR A 126 0.93 -4.25 -6.79
CA TYR A 126 0.22 -3.22 -6.06
C TYR A 126 -0.58 -2.36 -7.01
N THR A 127 -1.64 -1.73 -6.50
CA THR A 127 -2.34 -0.65 -7.18
C THR A 127 -2.65 0.46 -6.19
N ASN A 128 -2.14 1.65 -6.46
CA ASN A 128 -2.53 2.88 -5.77
C ASN A 128 -3.71 3.54 -6.51
N PHE A 129 -4.75 3.89 -5.76
CA PHE A 129 -5.94 4.60 -6.22
C PHE A 129 -5.80 6.07 -5.85
N LEU A 130 -5.55 6.93 -6.84
CA LEU A 130 -5.13 8.31 -6.62
C LEU A 130 -6.21 9.16 -5.93
N ASP A 131 -7.48 8.90 -6.22
CA ASP A 131 -8.57 9.70 -5.63
C ASP A 131 -8.79 9.41 -4.14
N SER A 132 -8.42 8.22 -3.67
CA SER A 132 -8.56 7.81 -2.27
C SER A 132 -7.23 7.72 -1.52
N ALA A 133 -6.10 7.91 -2.21
CA ALA A 133 -4.75 7.66 -1.71
C ALA A 133 -4.59 6.27 -1.05
N TYR A 134 -5.35 5.28 -1.52
CA TYR A 134 -5.32 3.92 -0.99
C TYR A 134 -4.49 3.03 -1.90
N THR A 135 -3.65 2.16 -1.32
CA THR A 135 -2.92 1.15 -2.08
C THR A 135 -3.39 -0.25 -1.68
N HIS A 136 -3.72 -1.06 -2.68
CA HIS A 136 -4.05 -2.47 -2.51
C HIS A 136 -2.91 -3.37 -3.01
N LEU A 137 -2.68 -4.51 -2.35
CA LEU A 137 -1.76 -5.56 -2.76
C LEU A 137 -2.55 -6.76 -3.31
N TYR A 138 -2.51 -6.98 -4.63
CA TYR A 138 -3.31 -8.00 -5.30
C TYR A 138 -2.67 -9.38 -5.35
N THR A 139 -1.34 -9.45 -5.38
CA THR A 139 -0.63 -10.73 -5.37
C THR A 139 0.31 -10.78 -4.18
N ILE A 140 0.26 -11.84 -3.39
CA ILE A 140 1.19 -12.02 -2.28
C ILE A 140 2.62 -12.25 -2.78
N CYS A 141 3.56 -11.92 -1.91
CA CYS A 141 5.01 -12.07 -2.10
C CYS A 141 5.43 -13.50 -2.45
N ASP A 142 4.75 -14.49 -1.87
CA ASP A 142 5.07 -15.91 -1.99
C ASP A 142 4.63 -16.54 -3.32
N ASP A 143 4.11 -15.78 -4.28
CA ASP A 143 4.03 -16.26 -5.66
C ASP A 143 5.41 -16.15 -6.32
N TRP A 144 6.31 -17.04 -5.89
CA TRP A 144 7.69 -17.25 -6.38
C TRP A 144 7.84 -16.82 -7.84
N GLY A 145 8.60 -15.76 -8.11
CA GLY A 145 8.91 -15.36 -9.48
C GLY A 145 9.25 -13.89 -9.66
N VAL A 146 10.20 -13.63 -10.56
CA VAL A 146 10.60 -12.29 -11.01
C VAL A 146 9.53 -11.77 -11.96
N LYS A 147 8.77 -10.77 -11.51
CA LYS A 147 7.72 -10.12 -12.31
C LYS A 147 8.29 -8.88 -13.00
N ARG A 148 7.94 -8.69 -14.27
CA ARG A 148 8.36 -7.57 -15.12
C ARG A 148 7.22 -7.09 -16.01
N ASP A 149 7.38 -5.91 -16.58
CA ASP A 149 6.53 -5.38 -17.65
C ASP A 149 5.03 -5.40 -17.31
N ILE A 150 4.67 -4.81 -16.17
CA ILE A 150 3.26 -4.61 -15.83
C ILE A 150 2.60 -3.64 -16.82
N GLN A 151 1.35 -3.89 -17.19
CA GLN A 151 0.56 -3.03 -18.07
C GLN A 151 -0.92 -3.10 -17.69
N TRP A 152 -1.66 -2.05 -18.03
CA TRP A 152 -3.11 -2.03 -17.98
C TRP A 152 -3.67 -2.45 -19.34
N LEU A 153 -4.42 -3.55 -19.38
CA LEU A 153 -5.13 -3.98 -20.60
C LEU A 153 -6.39 -3.15 -20.84
N ASN A 154 -7.04 -2.73 -19.76
CA ASN A 154 -8.15 -1.78 -19.72
C ASN A 154 -8.11 -1.05 -18.36
N ASN A 155 -9.16 -0.31 -17.99
CA ASN A 155 -9.19 0.45 -16.73
C ASN A 155 -9.06 -0.40 -15.46
N ASP A 156 -9.39 -1.69 -15.54
CA ASP A 156 -9.52 -2.57 -14.38
C ASP A 156 -8.70 -3.87 -14.51
N THR A 157 -8.15 -4.17 -15.68
CA THR A 157 -7.36 -5.39 -15.89
C THR A 157 -5.87 -5.08 -15.96
N ILE A 158 -5.09 -5.71 -15.08
CA ILE A 158 -3.63 -5.69 -15.09
C ILE A 158 -3.12 -6.97 -15.76
N ILE A 159 -2.07 -6.83 -16.57
CA ILE A 159 -1.27 -7.95 -17.08
C ILE A 159 0.20 -7.74 -16.71
N TYR A 160 0.95 -8.83 -16.56
CA TYR A 160 2.40 -8.78 -16.34
C TYR A 160 3.11 -10.05 -16.81
N VAL A 161 4.42 -9.95 -17.02
CA VAL A 161 5.28 -11.09 -17.33
C VAL A 161 5.84 -11.66 -16.03
N ASP A 162 5.63 -12.95 -15.79
CA ASP A 162 6.39 -13.74 -14.82
C ASP A 162 7.54 -14.42 -15.55
N ASP A 163 8.73 -13.85 -15.40
CA ASP A 163 9.92 -14.33 -16.10
C ASP A 163 10.45 -15.63 -15.49
N SER A 164 10.15 -15.93 -14.23
CA SER A 164 10.53 -17.20 -13.61
C SER A 164 9.69 -18.36 -14.14
N ARG A 165 8.41 -18.11 -14.45
CA ARG A 165 7.51 -19.12 -15.02
C ARG A 165 7.40 -19.07 -16.54
N LYS A 166 8.01 -18.07 -17.20
CA LYS A 166 7.91 -17.83 -18.64
C LYS A 166 6.45 -17.73 -19.11
N ARG A 167 5.64 -16.98 -18.37
CA ARG A 167 4.20 -16.82 -18.60
C ARG A 167 3.77 -15.37 -18.48
N ILE A 168 2.68 -15.03 -19.17
CA ILE A 168 1.94 -13.79 -18.95
C ILE A 168 0.78 -14.11 -18.02
N TYR A 169 0.66 -13.34 -16.94
CA TYR A 169 -0.44 -13.39 -16.01
C TYR A 169 -1.31 -12.15 -16.19
N GLY A 170 -2.59 -12.26 -15.85
CA GLY A 170 -3.51 -11.14 -15.86
C GLY A 170 -4.68 -11.36 -14.93
N PHE A 171 -5.19 -10.26 -14.38
CA PHE A 171 -6.31 -10.28 -13.48
C PHE A 171 -7.08 -8.96 -13.51
N ASP A 172 -8.37 -9.04 -13.21
CA ASP A 172 -9.22 -7.88 -13.02
C ASP A 172 -9.15 -7.44 -11.55
N ILE A 173 -8.75 -6.20 -11.31
CA ILE A 173 -8.60 -5.63 -9.96
C ILE A 173 -9.94 -5.50 -9.22
N THR A 174 -11.06 -5.50 -9.95
CA THR A 174 -12.41 -5.48 -9.36
C THR A 174 -12.86 -6.88 -8.92
N SER A 175 -12.20 -7.92 -9.45
CA SER A 175 -12.46 -9.31 -9.12
C SER A 175 -11.30 -9.82 -8.26
N PRO A 176 -11.42 -9.80 -6.92
CA PRO A 176 -10.30 -10.12 -6.04
C PRO A 176 -9.69 -11.48 -6.41
N ILE A 177 -8.39 -11.50 -6.75
CA ILE A 177 -7.63 -12.74 -6.93
C ILE A 177 -7.48 -13.37 -5.55
N THR A 178 -8.48 -14.14 -5.15
CA THR A 178 -8.33 -15.02 -4.01
C THR A 178 -7.85 -16.35 -4.56
N THR A 179 -6.56 -16.62 -4.35
CA THR A 179 -6.03 -17.98 -4.51
C THR A 179 -6.63 -18.81 -3.37
N ILE A 180 -7.85 -19.33 -3.55
CA ILE A 180 -8.45 -20.56 -3.01
C ILE A 180 -9.89 -20.66 -3.55
N LYS A 181 -10.25 -21.84 -4.07
CA LYS A 181 -11.60 -22.22 -4.55
C LYS A 181 -12.70 -21.90 -3.53
N ASP A 182 -13.81 -21.38 -4.07
CA ASP A 182 -15.18 -21.35 -3.53
C ASP A 182 -15.36 -20.86 -2.08
N GLU A 183 -15.77 -19.59 -1.94
CA GLU A 183 -17.16 -19.25 -1.66
C GLU A 183 -17.43 -17.82 -2.16
N GLN A 184 -18.60 -17.59 -2.74
CA GLN A 184 -18.99 -16.27 -3.27
C GLN A 184 -18.82 -15.18 -2.21
N LEU A 185 -17.87 -14.26 -2.43
CA LEU A 185 -17.84 -12.97 -1.74
C LEU A 185 -19.01 -12.13 -2.27
N VAL A 186 -20.20 -12.43 -1.73
CA VAL A 186 -21.16 -11.36 -1.45
C VAL A 186 -20.37 -10.37 -0.61
N VAL A 187 -20.19 -9.13 -1.08
CA VAL A 187 -19.78 -8.03 -0.19
C VAL A 187 -20.86 -7.97 0.88
N SER A 188 -20.60 -8.67 1.98
CA SER A 188 -21.50 -8.74 3.09
C SER A 188 -21.72 -7.31 3.54
N LYS A 189 -22.96 -6.92 3.77
CA LYS A 189 -23.26 -5.67 4.50
C LYS A 189 -22.69 -5.69 5.92
N GLU A 190 -22.09 -6.80 6.35
CA GLU A 190 -21.52 -6.97 7.65
C GLU A 190 -20.09 -6.46 7.72
N ILE A 191 -19.81 -5.74 8.81
CA ILE A 191 -18.47 -5.34 9.18
C ILE A 191 -17.76 -6.52 9.84
N SER A 192 -16.54 -6.81 9.39
CA SER A 192 -15.64 -7.74 10.05
C SER A 192 -14.74 -6.98 11.03
N PHE A 193 -14.46 -7.59 12.18
CA PHE A 193 -13.50 -7.07 13.15
C PHE A 193 -12.77 -8.26 13.76
N SER A 194 -11.45 -8.27 13.66
CA SER A 194 -10.60 -9.33 14.23
C SER A 194 -9.26 -8.75 14.69
N ASN A 195 -8.40 -9.57 15.29
CA ASN A 195 -7.05 -9.16 15.64
C ASN A 195 -6.01 -10.24 15.35
N TYR A 196 -4.82 -9.84 14.91
CA TYR A 196 -3.69 -10.72 14.68
C TYR A 196 -2.35 -10.02 15.04
N PRO A 197 -1.43 -10.69 15.75
CA PRO A 197 -1.58 -12.01 16.36
C PRO A 197 -2.60 -12.04 17.51
N ASN A 198 -3.24 -13.18 17.73
CA ASN A 198 -4.06 -13.47 18.90
C ASN A 198 -3.86 -14.95 19.24
N PRO A 199 -3.15 -15.30 20.34
CA PRO A 199 -2.71 -14.45 21.43
C PRO A 199 -1.60 -13.45 21.04
N PHE A 200 -1.47 -12.36 21.79
CA PHE A 200 -0.44 -11.33 21.56
C PHE A 200 0.28 -10.93 22.84
N ASN A 201 1.54 -10.50 22.73
CA ASN A 201 2.30 -9.98 23.87
C ASN A 201 2.08 -8.48 24.06
N ASN A 202 2.95 -7.62 23.53
CA ASN A 202 2.82 -6.17 23.66
C ASN A 202 2.18 -5.50 22.43
N PHE A 203 1.91 -6.27 21.38
CA PHE A 203 1.49 -5.76 20.07
C PHE A 203 0.52 -6.70 19.37
N THR A 204 -0.59 -6.16 18.88
CA THR A 204 -1.50 -6.83 17.94
C THR A 204 -2.02 -5.80 16.93
N ASN A 205 -2.49 -6.27 15.79
CA ASN A 205 -3.17 -5.47 14.80
C ASN A 205 -4.65 -5.78 14.83
N PHE A 206 -5.51 -4.76 14.86
CA PHE A 206 -6.93 -4.90 14.61
C PHE A 206 -7.20 -4.83 13.11
N LEU A 207 -7.80 -5.90 12.57
CA LEU A 207 -8.21 -5.98 11.17
C LEU A 207 -9.70 -5.67 11.07
N ILE A 208 -10.05 -4.67 10.27
CA ILE A 208 -11.42 -4.21 10.04
C ILE A 208 -11.71 -4.34 8.55
N THR A 209 -12.78 -5.04 8.18
CA THR A 209 -13.35 -4.95 6.83
C THR A 209 -14.69 -4.26 6.93
N SER A 210 -14.85 -3.12 6.27
CA SER A 210 -16.08 -2.33 6.33
C SER A 210 -16.61 -2.04 4.92
N PRO A 211 -17.90 -2.25 4.63
CA PRO A 211 -18.52 -1.75 3.40
C PRO A 211 -18.87 -0.26 3.49
N TYR A 212 -18.65 0.38 4.65
CA TYR A 212 -18.95 1.79 4.91
C TYR A 212 -17.71 2.57 5.32
N LYS A 213 -17.64 3.84 4.92
CA LYS A 213 -16.67 4.82 5.43
C LYS A 213 -17.24 5.63 6.59
N GLY A 214 -16.39 6.07 7.52
CA GLY A 214 -16.81 6.87 8.66
C GLY A 214 -15.76 7.03 9.76
N THR A 215 -16.21 7.30 10.98
CA THR A 215 -15.35 7.41 12.17
C THR A 215 -15.51 6.17 13.04
N GLY A 216 -14.40 5.48 13.26
CA GLY A 216 -14.32 4.27 14.07
C GLY A 216 -13.62 4.49 15.41
N GLU A 217 -14.08 3.81 16.45
CA GLU A 217 -13.45 3.76 17.77
C GLU A 217 -13.26 2.32 18.22
N ILE A 218 -12.07 2.01 18.75
CA ILE A 218 -11.80 0.73 19.41
C ILE A 218 -11.66 0.94 20.91
N HIS A 219 -12.48 0.25 21.69
CA HIS A 219 -12.48 0.23 23.15
C HIS A 219 -12.00 -1.14 23.64
N ILE A 220 -11.12 -1.16 24.64
CA ILE A 220 -10.61 -2.39 25.25
C ILE A 220 -11.18 -2.54 26.66
N TYR A 221 -11.69 -3.71 27.01
CA TYR A 221 -12.30 -4.03 28.30
C TYR A 221 -11.64 -5.24 28.95
N ASN A 222 -11.51 -5.23 30.28
CA ASN A 222 -11.15 -6.43 31.04
C ASN A 222 -12.33 -7.41 31.15
N ILE A 223 -12.10 -8.58 31.76
CA ILE A 223 -13.15 -9.60 31.98
C ILE A 223 -14.32 -9.11 32.86
N LEU A 224 -14.13 -8.03 33.61
CA LEU A 224 -15.16 -7.42 34.45
C LEU A 224 -15.98 -6.36 33.70
N GLY A 225 -15.65 -6.09 32.43
CA GLY A 225 -16.30 -5.06 31.62
C GLY A 225 -15.79 -3.63 31.86
N GLU A 226 -14.69 -3.46 32.59
CA GLU A 226 -14.09 -2.15 32.82
C GLU A 226 -13.20 -1.74 31.65
N ARG A 227 -13.38 -0.52 31.15
CA ARG A 227 -12.57 0.01 30.04
C ARG A 227 -11.13 0.25 30.47
N ILE A 228 -10.20 -0.22 29.66
CA ILE A 228 -8.76 -0.10 29.87
C ILE A 228 -8.20 0.93 28.89
N GLY A 229 -7.79 2.07 29.43
CA GLY A 229 -7.19 3.15 28.64
C GLY A 229 -8.21 3.98 27.86
N SER A 230 -7.66 4.82 26.99
CA SER A 230 -8.44 5.65 26.07
C SER A 230 -8.78 4.86 24.80
N PRO A 231 -9.92 5.16 24.14
CA PRO A 231 -10.24 4.55 22.86
C PRO A 231 -9.22 4.89 21.77
N ILE A 232 -9.08 3.99 20.81
CA ILE A 232 -8.30 4.21 19.59
C ILE A 232 -9.28 4.73 18.54
N THR A 233 -9.16 6.00 18.17
CA THR A 233 -10.01 6.61 17.15
C THR A 233 -9.30 6.59 15.80
N ALA A 234 -10.00 6.16 14.75
CA ALA A 234 -9.48 6.14 13.38
C ALA A 234 -10.56 6.48 12.35
N LYS A 235 -10.15 7.04 11.22
CA LYS A 235 -11.01 7.10 10.02
C LYS A 235 -11.08 5.71 9.41
N ILE A 236 -12.28 5.27 9.06
CA ILE A 236 -12.57 3.98 8.45
C ILE A 236 -12.92 4.21 6.99
N VAL A 237 -12.26 3.46 6.12
CA VAL A 237 -12.53 3.44 4.67
C VAL A 237 -13.28 2.18 4.27
N ILE A 238 -13.84 2.19 3.06
CA ILE A 238 -14.45 0.99 2.48
C ILE A 238 -13.34 -0.02 2.16
N GLY A 239 -13.56 -1.28 2.48
CA GLY A 239 -12.59 -2.37 2.31
C GLY A 239 -11.89 -2.74 3.61
N GLU A 240 -10.72 -3.35 3.48
CA GLU A 240 -9.91 -3.83 4.60
C GLU A 240 -8.91 -2.77 5.08
N GLN A 241 -8.84 -2.58 6.40
CA GLN A 241 -7.93 -1.64 7.06
C GLN A 241 -7.37 -2.28 8.34
N THR A 242 -6.11 -1.97 8.62
CA THR A 242 -5.39 -2.45 9.81
C THR A 242 -5.08 -1.31 10.76
N ILE A 243 -5.41 -1.46 12.05
CA ILE A 243 -5.12 -0.49 13.10
C ILE A 243 -4.16 -1.11 14.12
N PRO A 244 -2.92 -0.59 14.25
CA PRO A 244 -1.94 -1.12 15.19
C PRO A 244 -2.32 -0.80 16.64
N PHE A 245 -2.16 -1.78 17.53
CA PHE A 245 -2.33 -1.62 18.97
C PHE A 245 -1.05 -2.04 19.70
N ILE A 246 -0.41 -1.07 20.37
CA ILE A 246 0.74 -1.31 21.25
C ILE A 246 0.30 -1.01 22.68
N HIS A 247 0.34 -2.01 23.55
CA HIS A 247 0.15 -1.81 24.98
C HIS A 247 1.49 -1.45 25.64
N ASN A 248 1.75 -0.15 25.86
CA ASN A 248 2.98 0.33 26.50
C ASN A 248 2.82 0.42 28.03
N SER A 249 3.61 -0.37 28.76
CA SER A 249 3.50 -0.63 30.21
C SER A 249 3.95 0.52 31.13
N LYS A 250 3.77 1.78 30.73
CA LYS A 250 4.30 2.92 31.49
C LYS A 250 3.37 3.58 32.51
N LYS A 251 2.23 2.97 32.89
CA LYS A 251 1.52 3.33 34.15
C LYS A 251 0.35 2.46 34.65
N LYS A 252 0.03 1.32 34.04
CA LYS A 252 -0.83 0.27 34.64
C LYS A 252 -0.48 -1.07 33.97
N PHE A 253 0.00 -2.04 34.75
CA PHE A 253 0.25 -3.38 34.24
C PHE A 253 -1.10 -4.01 33.88
N VAL A 254 -1.36 -4.17 32.58
CA VAL A 254 -2.46 -5.02 32.10
C VAL A 254 -1.93 -6.45 32.23
N ALA A 255 -2.54 -7.24 33.12
CA ALA A 255 -2.10 -8.60 33.39
C ALA A 255 -2.33 -9.48 32.15
N SER A 256 -1.50 -10.52 31.95
CA SER A 256 -1.82 -11.54 30.95
C SER A 256 -3.21 -12.12 31.23
N GLY A 257 -4.01 -12.34 30.20
CA GLY A 257 -5.39 -12.76 30.38
C GLY A 257 -6.28 -12.44 29.20
N ILE A 258 -7.58 -12.68 29.39
CA ILE A 258 -8.61 -12.45 28.39
C ILE A 258 -9.09 -11.01 28.49
N TYR A 259 -9.25 -10.37 27.33
CA TYR A 259 -9.81 -9.03 27.17
C TYR A 259 -10.85 -9.05 26.06
N PHE A 260 -11.66 -8.00 26.00
CA PHE A 260 -12.61 -7.77 24.92
C PHE A 260 -12.26 -6.48 24.21
N ALA A 261 -12.10 -6.53 22.89
CA ALA A 261 -12.03 -5.35 22.06
C ALA A 261 -13.40 -5.12 21.41
N GLN A 262 -13.93 -3.92 21.54
CA GLN A 262 -15.14 -3.46 20.87
C GLN A 262 -14.75 -2.42 19.82
N PHE A 263 -15.21 -2.61 18.60
CA PHE A 263 -15.12 -1.65 17.53
C PHE A 263 -16.50 -1.05 17.28
N ASP A 264 -16.59 0.27 17.35
CA ASP A 264 -17.78 1.04 17.02
C ASP A 264 -17.52 1.90 15.79
N LEU A 265 -18.43 1.90 14.82
CA LEU A 265 -18.36 2.74 13.62
C LEU A 265 -19.58 3.64 13.55
N VAL A 266 -19.35 4.94 13.30
CA VAL A 266 -20.36 5.88 12.82
C VAL A 266 -20.04 6.19 11.37
N SER A 267 -20.83 5.68 10.43
CA SER A 267 -20.65 5.91 9.01
C SER A 267 -20.98 7.35 8.61
N ASP A 268 -20.50 7.77 7.44
CA ASP A 268 -20.82 9.08 6.85
C ASP A 268 -22.34 9.24 6.56
N SER A 269 -23.06 8.12 6.37
CA SER A 269 -24.52 8.08 6.25
C SER A 269 -25.25 8.06 7.60
N ASN A 270 -24.53 8.25 8.71
CA ASN A 270 -25.01 8.19 10.11
C ASN A 270 -25.54 6.82 10.57
N GLU A 271 -25.28 5.74 9.84
CA GLU A 271 -25.49 4.38 10.33
C GLU A 271 -24.43 4.01 11.37
N LYS A 272 -24.84 3.35 12.45
CA LYS A 272 -23.98 2.95 13.56
C LYS A 272 -23.82 1.44 13.60
N PHE A 273 -22.59 0.98 13.81
CA PHE A 273 -22.27 -0.44 13.92
C PHE A 273 -21.38 -0.70 15.12
N SER A 274 -21.49 -1.90 15.70
CA SER A 274 -20.63 -2.34 16.80
C SER A 274 -20.29 -3.82 16.63
N LYS A 275 -19.02 -4.18 16.83
CA LYS A 275 -18.52 -5.57 16.85
C LYS A 275 -17.58 -5.75 18.02
N THR A 276 -17.68 -6.89 18.69
CA THR A 276 -16.81 -7.23 19.83
C THR A 276 -16.10 -8.55 19.58
N ILE A 277 -14.80 -8.59 19.89
CA ILE A 277 -13.98 -9.79 19.82
C ILE A 277 -13.29 -10.06 21.14
N LYS A 278 -13.06 -11.35 21.41
CA LYS A 278 -12.22 -11.81 22.51
C LYS A 278 -10.75 -11.79 22.08
N ILE A 279 -9.90 -11.12 22.85
CA ILE A 279 -8.46 -11.05 22.60
C ILE A 279 -7.70 -11.65 23.81
N LEU A 280 -6.58 -12.34 23.56
CA LEU A 280 -5.76 -12.97 24.60
C LEU A 280 -4.40 -12.27 24.67
N LEU A 281 -4.14 -11.64 25.81
CA LEU A 281 -2.86 -11.00 26.11
C LEU A 281 -1.95 -11.99 26.85
N THR A 282 -0.76 -12.23 26.33
CA THR A 282 0.32 -13.01 26.95
C THR A 282 1.46 -12.07 27.38
N LYS A 283 2.35 -12.54 28.26
CA LYS A 283 3.59 -11.83 28.63
C LYS A 283 4.76 -12.36 27.82
#